data_AF-A0A2E1MYA9-F1
#
_entry.id   AF-A0A2E1MYA9-F1
#
_cell.length_a   1.000
_cell.length_b   1.000
_cell.length_c   1.000
_cell.angle_alpha   90.00
_cell.angle_beta   90.00
_cell.angle_gamma   90.00
#
_symmetry.space_group_name_H-M   'P 1'
#
loop_
_entity.id
_entity.type
_entity.pdbx_description
1 polymer ?
#
loop_
_entity_poly.entity_id
_entity_poly.type
_entity_poly.pdbx_seq_one_letter_code
_entity_poly.pdbx_strand_id
1 'polypeptide(L)'
;LTHDIDTIKKWTLKKFIKETIFNFEKKSFLRNFFNFFGSMIDYKSDPYFNFEKILAISDKHNIKSVFLFMALKRNEFDFRYPLKKVKSFLEKLSTNNNHSFGLHLSRLSYNNPVNASKEVERFKSLTKMKIKYNRQHYLMFDVNSTWKILDEHDITYDLSLGYPEMPGFRCGICYPFHTFDIINKKKLDLVEIPLIIMDVTLFDYLKDKNFKDDLNEIINNVKRYNGVLNILWHNDNYDEPVFKKNKDLFYNIINN
;
A
#
# COMPACT_ATOMS: atom_id res chain seq x y z
N LEU A 1 5.29 -4.81 7.32
CA LEU A 1 4.01 -4.12 7.03
C LEU A 1 4.17 -3.29 5.76
N THR A 2 3.15 -3.20 4.92
CA THR A 2 3.21 -2.49 3.65
C THR A 2 2.02 -1.55 3.52
N HIS A 3 2.20 -0.44 2.81
CA HIS A 3 1.21 0.62 2.69
C HIS A 3 1.12 1.07 1.24
N ASP A 4 -0.02 0.81 0.60
CA ASP A 4 -0.31 1.37 -0.71
C ASP A 4 -0.87 2.76 -0.49
N ILE A 5 -0.19 3.75 -1.08
CA ILE A 5 -0.58 5.15 -0.99
C ILE A 5 -1.42 5.48 -2.22
N ASP A 6 -2.69 5.06 -2.19
CA ASP A 6 -3.63 5.29 -3.30
C ASP A 6 -4.14 6.72 -3.34
N THR A 7 -4.21 7.37 -2.19
CA THR A 7 -4.67 8.75 -2.12
C THR A 7 -3.99 9.47 -0.98
N ILE A 8 -3.65 10.73 -1.22
CA ILE A 8 -3.11 11.62 -0.19
C ILE A 8 -4.11 12.70 0.23
N LYS A 9 -5.35 12.60 -0.29
CA LYS A 9 -6.42 13.54 -0.01
C LYS A 9 -7.72 12.81 0.30
N LYS A 10 -8.16 12.93 1.54
CA LYS A 10 -9.53 12.64 1.95
C LYS A 10 -10.46 13.65 1.31
N TRP A 11 -10.14 14.93 1.42
CA TRP A 11 -11.10 15.99 1.14
C TRP A 11 -11.04 16.51 -0.30
N THR A 12 -12.23 16.63 -0.88
CA THR A 12 -12.54 17.39 -2.08
C THR A 12 -13.76 18.25 -1.79
N LEU A 13 -14.00 19.30 -2.58
CA LEU A 13 -15.19 20.13 -2.39
C LEU A 13 -16.48 19.30 -2.43
N LYS A 14 -16.56 18.33 -3.34
CA LYS A 14 -17.69 17.38 -3.43
C LYS A 14 -17.86 16.56 -2.15
N LYS A 15 -16.78 16.04 -1.58
CA LYS A 15 -16.83 15.25 -0.33
C LYS A 15 -17.19 16.12 0.87
N PHE A 16 -16.71 17.36 0.93
CA PHE A 16 -17.08 18.32 1.98
C PHE A 16 -18.56 18.69 1.91
N ILE A 17 -19.10 19.02 0.73
CA ILE A 17 -20.53 19.30 0.55
C ILE A 17 -21.37 18.10 1.01
N LYS A 18 -21.00 16.88 0.58
CA LYS A 18 -21.68 15.66 1.02
C LYS A 18 -21.63 15.51 2.55
N GLU A 19 -20.46 15.68 3.15
CA GLU A 19 -20.29 15.61 4.60
C GLU A 19 -21.16 16.63 5.35
N THR A 20 -21.20 17.88 4.87
CA THR A 20 -22.04 18.92 5.46
C THR A 20 -23.52 18.54 5.38
N ILE A 21 -24.02 18.09 4.23
CA ILE A 21 -25.43 17.73 4.07
C ILE A 21 -25.84 16.58 4.99
N PHE A 22 -25.01 15.53 5.10
CA PHE A 22 -25.40 14.31 5.82
C PHE A 22 -25.01 14.28 7.30
N ASN A 23 -24.07 15.13 7.73
CA ASN A 23 -23.45 15.01 9.06
C ASN A 23 -23.34 16.34 9.83
N PHE A 24 -23.96 17.45 9.39
CA PHE A 24 -23.84 18.77 10.06
C PHE A 24 -24.13 18.73 11.57
N GLU A 25 -25.12 17.95 11.99
CA GLU A 25 -25.55 17.85 13.39
C GLU A 25 -24.64 16.93 14.24
N LYS A 26 -23.74 16.16 13.60
CA LYS A 26 -22.87 15.22 14.32
C LYS A 26 -21.69 15.94 14.96
N LYS A 27 -21.26 15.48 16.14
CA LYS A 27 -20.05 15.98 16.82
C LYS A 27 -18.79 15.92 15.95
N SER A 28 -18.74 15.01 14.97
CA SER A 28 -17.63 14.89 14.02
C SER A 28 -17.56 16.03 12.99
N PHE A 29 -18.64 16.81 12.81
CA PHE A 29 -18.71 17.86 11.80
C PHE A 29 -17.64 18.92 12.00
N LEU A 30 -17.50 19.47 13.22
CA LEU A 30 -16.50 20.50 13.51
C LEU A 30 -15.08 20.02 13.19
N ARG A 31 -14.72 18.79 13.59
CA ARG A 31 -13.42 18.19 13.24
C ARG A 31 -13.25 18.08 11.72
N ASN A 32 -14.27 17.59 11.02
CA ASN A 32 -14.22 17.43 9.55
C ASN A 32 -14.14 18.78 8.82
N PHE A 33 -14.80 19.81 9.34
CA PHE A 33 -14.70 21.19 8.89
C PHE A 33 -13.26 21.70 9.00
N PHE A 34 -12.66 21.66 10.20
CA PHE A 34 -11.28 22.11 10.38
C PHE A 34 -10.29 21.30 9.54
N ASN A 35 -10.46 19.98 9.43
CA ASN A 35 -9.63 19.14 8.56
C ASN A 35 -9.74 19.55 7.08
N PHE A 36 -10.94 19.88 6.60
CA PHE A 36 -11.14 20.35 5.23
C PHE A 36 -10.39 21.67 4.98
N PHE A 37 -10.63 22.69 5.79
CA PHE A 37 -9.96 23.99 5.61
C PHE A 37 -8.45 23.90 5.80
N GLY A 38 -7.98 23.11 6.77
CA GLY A 38 -6.56 22.79 6.94
C GLY A 38 -5.95 22.18 5.67
N SER A 39 -6.62 21.19 5.07
CA SER A 39 -6.17 20.54 3.83
C SER A 39 -6.14 21.45 2.59
N MET A 40 -6.88 22.56 2.62
CA MET A 40 -6.89 23.58 1.58
C MET A 40 -5.70 24.53 1.72
N ILE A 41 -5.30 24.86 2.94
CA ILE A 41 -4.13 25.68 3.25
C ILE A 41 -2.85 24.87 3.01
N ASP A 42 -2.76 23.68 3.59
CA ASP A 42 -1.67 22.75 3.39
C ASP A 42 -2.21 21.33 3.20
N TYR A 43 -1.94 20.73 2.04
CA TYR A 43 -2.36 19.37 1.75
C TYR A 43 -1.77 18.33 2.71
N LYS A 44 -0.66 18.63 3.40
CA LYS A 44 -0.08 17.75 4.42
C LYS A 44 -0.91 17.69 5.70
N SER A 45 -1.83 18.64 5.89
CA SER A 45 -2.82 18.62 6.98
C SER A 45 -4.04 17.76 6.65
N ASP A 46 -4.12 17.17 5.44
CA ASP A 46 -5.19 16.26 5.10
C ASP A 46 -5.09 14.95 5.91
N PRO A 47 -6.20 14.40 6.44
CA PRO A 47 -6.19 13.16 7.22
C PRO A 47 -5.57 11.93 6.51
N TYR A 48 -5.51 11.93 5.17
CA TYR A 48 -4.87 10.86 4.40
C TYR A 48 -3.37 11.09 4.19
N PHE A 49 -2.85 12.31 4.41
CA PHE A 49 -1.40 12.57 4.46
C PHE A 49 -0.85 12.25 5.86
N ASN A 50 -1.01 11.00 6.30
CA ASN A 50 -0.74 10.56 7.67
C ASN A 50 0.53 9.71 7.80
N PHE A 51 1.48 9.88 6.89
CA PHE A 51 2.65 9.00 6.79
C PHE A 51 3.54 9.05 8.05
N GLU A 52 3.66 10.22 8.67
CA GLU A 52 4.40 10.39 9.93
C GLU A 52 3.75 9.62 11.09
N LYS A 53 2.43 9.56 11.13
CA LYS A 53 1.68 8.75 12.11
C LYS A 53 1.94 7.26 11.87
N ILE A 54 1.93 6.82 10.61
CA ILE A 54 2.20 5.42 10.26
C ILE A 54 3.63 5.03 10.63
N LEU A 55 4.61 5.90 10.37
CA LEU A 55 6.01 5.70 10.79
C LEU A 55 6.11 5.56 12.31
N ALA A 56 5.53 6.51 13.07
CA ALA A 56 5.57 6.46 14.53
C ALA A 56 4.94 5.18 15.10
N ILE A 57 3.86 4.69 14.49
CA ILE A 57 3.25 3.39 14.85
C ILE A 57 4.22 2.25 14.52
N SER A 58 4.84 2.27 13.34
CA SER A 58 5.77 1.22 12.91
C SER A 58 6.98 1.14 13.84
N ASP A 59 7.61 2.29 14.15
CA ASP A 59 8.75 2.40 15.06
C ASP A 59 8.39 1.93 16.48
N LYS A 60 7.24 2.38 17.01
CA LYS A 60 6.78 2.00 18.35
C LYS A 60 6.64 0.49 18.53
N HIS A 61 6.29 -0.22 17.45
CA HIS A 61 6.05 -1.65 17.45
C HIS A 61 7.21 -2.46 16.83
N ASN A 62 8.35 -1.82 16.54
CA ASN A 62 9.53 -2.43 15.91
C ASN A 62 9.23 -3.12 14.56
N ILE A 63 8.30 -2.55 13.79
CA ILE A 63 7.87 -3.09 12.50
C ILE A 63 8.58 -2.36 11.38
N LYS A 64 9.15 -3.14 10.44
CA LYS A 64 9.62 -2.60 9.17
C LYS A 64 8.44 -2.33 8.25
N SER A 65 8.42 -1.13 7.69
CA SER A 65 7.30 -0.65 6.85
C SER A 65 7.79 -0.27 5.46
N VAL A 66 7.04 -0.69 4.44
CA VAL A 66 7.29 -0.35 3.03
C VAL A 66 6.13 0.49 2.51
N PHE A 67 6.41 1.71 2.05
CA PHE A 67 5.42 2.63 1.50
C PHE A 67 5.50 2.62 -0.04
N LEU A 68 4.40 2.28 -0.70
CA LEU A 68 4.34 2.10 -2.15
C LEU A 68 3.56 3.28 -2.74
N PHE A 69 4.20 4.04 -3.63
CA PHE A 69 3.63 5.27 -4.18
C PHE A 69 3.44 5.18 -5.69
N MET A 70 2.33 5.75 -6.16
CA MET A 70 2.05 5.89 -7.58
C MET A 70 2.92 6.98 -8.22
N ALA A 71 3.37 6.74 -9.44
CA ALA A 71 4.16 7.68 -10.22
C ALA A 71 3.47 8.03 -11.54
N LEU A 72 2.22 8.50 -11.50
CA LEU A 72 1.41 8.88 -12.67
C LEU A 72 1.40 10.40 -12.94
N LYS A 73 1.04 10.80 -14.16
CA LYS A 73 0.76 12.19 -14.58
C LYS A 73 -0.75 12.44 -14.69
N ARG A 74 -1.17 13.70 -14.59
CA ARG A 74 -2.59 14.11 -14.50
C ARG A 74 -3.49 13.61 -15.64
N ASN A 75 -2.94 13.41 -16.83
CA ASN A 75 -3.66 12.94 -18.02
C ASN A 75 -3.57 11.42 -18.23
N GLU A 76 -2.88 10.69 -17.35
CA GLU A 76 -2.79 9.24 -17.41
C GLU A 76 -3.94 8.62 -16.62
N PHE A 77 -4.40 7.45 -17.07
CA PHE A 77 -5.41 6.67 -16.37
C PHE A 77 -4.94 6.35 -14.96
N ASP A 78 -5.88 6.31 -14.01
CA ASP A 78 -5.61 6.00 -12.60
C ASP A 78 -4.81 7.05 -11.83
N PHE A 79 -4.54 8.23 -12.39
CA PHE A 79 -3.84 9.29 -11.67
C PHE A 79 -4.56 9.67 -10.37
N ARG A 80 -3.81 9.67 -9.26
CA ARG A 80 -4.32 10.01 -7.93
C ARG A 80 -3.75 11.32 -7.39
N TYR A 81 -2.44 11.49 -7.48
CA TYR A 81 -1.75 12.69 -7.02
C TYR A 81 -0.40 12.86 -7.73
N PRO A 82 0.14 14.10 -7.81
CA PRO A 82 1.47 14.32 -8.35
C PRO A 82 2.54 13.74 -7.40
N LEU A 83 3.41 12.87 -7.90
CA LEU A 83 4.50 12.26 -7.10
C LEU A 83 5.36 13.31 -6.36
N LYS A 84 5.56 14.50 -6.93
CA LYS A 84 6.29 15.60 -6.28
C LYS A 84 5.73 16.00 -4.90
N LYS A 85 4.45 15.74 -4.62
CA LYS A 85 3.83 16.04 -3.32
C LYS A 85 4.32 15.14 -2.18
N VAL A 86 4.85 13.96 -2.50
CA VAL A 86 5.39 13.03 -1.51
C VAL A 86 6.93 13.03 -1.50
N LYS A 87 7.58 13.88 -2.32
CA LYS A 87 9.05 13.91 -2.48
C LYS A 87 9.78 14.07 -1.15
N SER A 88 9.37 15.03 -0.32
CA SER A 88 10.03 15.27 0.98
C SER A 88 9.94 14.07 1.92
N PHE A 89 8.87 13.28 1.81
CA PHE A 89 8.71 12.06 2.61
C PHE A 89 9.56 10.91 2.05
N LEU A 90 9.67 10.79 0.72
CA LEU A 90 10.59 9.85 0.08
C LEU A 90 12.06 10.14 0.43
N GLU A 91 12.46 11.41 0.44
CA GLU A 91 13.80 11.87 0.87
C GLU A 91 14.05 11.59 2.37
N LYS A 92 13.01 11.63 3.20
CA LYS A 92 13.13 11.18 4.59
C LYS A 92 13.32 9.67 4.67
N LEU A 93 12.51 8.89 3.97
CA LEU A 93 12.61 7.43 3.98
C LEU A 93 13.94 6.93 3.38
N SER A 94 14.54 7.66 2.44
CA SER A 94 15.81 7.26 1.83
C SER A 94 17.01 7.27 2.79
N THR A 95 16.92 8.07 3.86
CA THR A 95 17.94 8.15 4.92
C THR A 95 17.57 7.29 6.14
N ASN A 96 16.43 6.59 6.09
CA ASN A 96 15.96 5.73 7.16
C ASN A 96 16.38 4.27 6.91
N ASN A 97 16.96 3.62 7.94
CA ASN A 97 17.45 2.24 7.83
C ASN A 97 16.39 1.17 8.18
N ASN A 98 15.25 1.56 8.77
CA ASN A 98 14.20 0.67 9.25
C ASN A 98 13.02 0.54 8.29
N HIS A 99 12.75 1.58 7.50
CA HIS A 99 11.63 1.64 6.57
C HIS A 99 12.11 1.77 5.13
N SER A 100 11.22 1.50 4.19
CA SER A 100 11.53 1.57 2.77
C SER A 100 10.37 2.14 1.98
N PHE A 101 10.62 2.49 0.73
CA PHE A 101 9.58 2.85 -0.23
C PHE A 101 9.73 2.04 -1.51
N GLY A 102 8.67 2.06 -2.31
CA GLY A 102 8.66 1.45 -3.63
C GLY A 102 7.61 2.07 -4.54
N LEU A 103 7.46 1.43 -5.69
CA LEU A 103 6.45 1.77 -6.69
C LEU A 103 5.12 1.10 -6.38
N HIS A 104 4.04 1.84 -6.61
CA HIS A 104 2.72 1.28 -6.78
C HIS A 104 2.32 1.43 -8.25
N LEU A 105 2.68 0.46 -9.08
CA LEU A 105 2.46 0.53 -10.52
C LEU A 105 0.97 0.53 -10.86
N SER A 106 0.59 1.34 -11.85
CA SER A 106 -0.82 1.47 -12.24
C SER A 106 -1.40 0.21 -12.88
N ARG A 107 -2.73 0.14 -12.93
CA ARG A 107 -3.48 -0.95 -13.57
C ARG A 107 -3.17 -1.17 -15.05
N LEU A 108 -2.58 -0.18 -15.74
CA LEU A 108 -2.22 -0.31 -17.16
C LEU A 108 -0.74 -0.64 -17.38
N SER A 109 0.02 -0.88 -16.30
CA SER A 109 1.46 -1.15 -16.35
C SER A 109 1.84 -2.61 -16.10
N TYR A 110 1.02 -3.37 -15.39
CA TYR A 110 1.35 -4.75 -14.98
C TYR A 110 1.73 -5.69 -16.14
N ASN A 111 1.16 -5.49 -17.34
CA ASN A 111 1.44 -6.28 -18.54
C ASN A 111 1.89 -5.43 -19.74
N ASN A 112 2.28 -4.18 -19.51
CA ASN A 112 2.67 -3.25 -20.56
C ASN A 112 4.03 -2.63 -20.24
N PRO A 113 5.12 -3.09 -20.88
CA PRO A 113 6.48 -2.61 -20.59
C PRO A 113 6.67 -1.12 -20.86
N VAL A 114 5.95 -0.55 -21.85
CA VAL A 114 6.05 0.87 -22.19
C VAL A 114 5.45 1.73 -21.07
N ASN A 115 4.31 1.34 -20.51
CA ASN A 115 3.69 2.07 -19.41
C ASN A 115 4.49 1.90 -18.11
N ALA A 116 4.93 0.67 -17.80
CA ALA A 116 5.78 0.39 -16.65
C ALA A 116 7.06 1.23 -16.69
N SER A 117 7.75 1.28 -17.84
CA SER A 117 8.95 2.09 -18.03
C SER A 117 8.72 3.57 -17.75
N LYS A 118 7.61 4.14 -18.25
CA LYS A 118 7.26 5.55 -17.98
C LYS A 118 7.07 5.85 -16.50
N GLU A 119 6.44 4.95 -15.75
CA GLU A 119 6.20 5.10 -14.31
C GLU A 119 7.49 4.90 -13.50
N VAL A 120 8.28 3.86 -13.83
CA VAL A 120 9.57 3.56 -13.20
C VAL A 120 10.55 4.71 -13.37
N GLU A 121 10.75 5.18 -14.60
CA GLU A 121 11.71 6.25 -14.90
C GLU A 121 11.29 7.59 -14.27
N ARG A 122 9.98 7.83 -14.15
CA ARG A 122 9.47 9.01 -13.45
C ARG A 122 9.76 8.97 -11.96
N PHE A 123 9.63 7.80 -11.34
CA PHE A 123 9.96 7.63 -9.93
C PHE A 123 11.47 7.71 -9.70
N LYS A 124 12.28 7.02 -10.51
CA LYS A 124 13.75 7.08 -10.46
C LYS A 124 14.25 8.50 -10.67
N SER A 125 13.71 9.23 -11.64
CA SER A 125 14.14 10.60 -11.94
C SER A 125 13.85 11.59 -10.81
N LEU A 126 12.75 11.41 -10.06
CA LEU A 126 12.41 12.26 -8.92
C LEU A 126 13.26 11.95 -7.68
N THR A 127 13.46 10.66 -7.39
CA THR A 127 14.14 10.20 -6.17
C THR A 127 15.65 10.10 -6.31
N LYS A 128 16.16 9.93 -7.54
CA LYS A 128 17.56 9.62 -7.85
C LYS A 128 18.05 8.33 -7.18
N MET A 129 17.15 7.39 -6.91
CA MET A 129 17.44 6.14 -6.19
C MET A 129 16.97 4.92 -6.95
N LYS A 130 17.63 3.78 -6.67
CA LYS A 130 17.14 2.47 -7.11
C LYS A 130 15.87 2.12 -6.36
N ILE A 131 14.85 1.71 -7.11
CA ILE A 131 13.56 1.29 -6.57
C ILE A 131 13.62 -0.21 -6.35
N LYS A 132 13.45 -0.65 -5.11
CA LYS A 132 13.55 -2.08 -4.76
C LYS A 132 12.21 -2.78 -4.74
N TYR A 133 11.15 -2.09 -4.29
CA TYR A 133 9.84 -2.70 -4.06
C TYR A 133 8.82 -2.25 -5.10
N ASN A 134 7.91 -3.15 -5.44
CA ASN A 134 6.73 -2.90 -6.23
C ASN A 134 5.50 -3.53 -5.59
N ARG A 135 4.34 -2.93 -5.84
CA ARG A 135 3.06 -3.63 -5.87
C ARG A 135 2.21 -3.13 -7.02
N GLN A 136 1.54 -4.03 -7.72
CA GLN A 136 0.58 -3.69 -8.76
C GLN A 136 -0.74 -3.21 -8.13
N HIS A 137 -1.24 -2.05 -8.56
CA HIS A 137 -2.53 -1.52 -8.11
C HIS A 137 -3.65 -2.50 -8.47
N TYR A 138 -4.55 -2.75 -7.51
CA TYR A 138 -5.58 -3.81 -7.56
C TYR A 138 -5.04 -5.25 -7.68
N LEU A 139 -3.77 -5.50 -7.30
CA LEU A 139 -3.13 -6.81 -7.42
C LEU A 139 -3.17 -7.37 -8.85
N MET A 140 -3.22 -6.48 -9.84
CA MET A 140 -3.23 -6.85 -11.27
C MET A 140 -1.97 -7.66 -11.59
N PHE A 141 -2.15 -8.80 -12.25
CA PHE A 141 -1.05 -9.72 -12.48
C PHE A 141 -1.27 -10.55 -13.75
N ASP A 142 -0.22 -10.66 -14.55
CA ASP A 142 -0.12 -11.58 -15.68
C ASP A 142 1.19 -12.36 -15.54
N VAL A 143 1.06 -13.66 -15.33
CA VAL A 143 2.20 -14.58 -15.14
C VAL A 143 3.15 -14.59 -16.34
N ASN A 144 2.67 -14.25 -17.54
CA ASN A 144 3.50 -14.24 -18.75
C ASN A 144 4.39 -12.99 -18.85
N SER A 145 4.06 -11.91 -18.16
CA SER A 145 4.67 -10.60 -18.42
C SER A 145 5.05 -9.81 -17.17
N THR A 146 4.24 -9.83 -16.09
CA THR A 146 4.43 -8.92 -14.94
C THR A 146 5.79 -9.07 -14.29
N TRP A 147 6.17 -10.28 -13.88
CA TRP A 147 7.47 -10.49 -13.24
C TRP A 147 8.64 -10.19 -14.17
N LYS A 148 8.53 -10.56 -15.45
CA LYS A 148 9.55 -10.25 -16.45
C LYS A 148 9.75 -8.73 -16.58
N ILE A 149 8.65 -7.98 -16.70
CA ILE A 149 8.69 -6.51 -16.81
C ILE A 149 9.34 -5.88 -15.57
N LEU A 150 9.01 -6.36 -14.37
CA LEU A 150 9.58 -5.86 -13.13
C LEU A 150 11.09 -6.15 -13.04
N ASP A 151 11.50 -7.37 -13.37
CA ASP A 151 12.91 -7.81 -13.40
C ASP A 151 13.73 -6.97 -14.40
N GLU A 152 13.21 -6.73 -15.61
CA GLU A 152 13.85 -5.88 -16.63
C GLU A 152 14.04 -4.42 -16.20
N HIS A 153 13.32 -3.95 -15.17
CA HIS A 153 13.45 -2.61 -14.60
C HIS A 153 14.32 -2.55 -13.33
N ASP A 154 15.01 -3.66 -13.00
CA ASP A 154 15.84 -3.86 -11.81
C ASP A 154 15.06 -3.77 -10.48
N ILE A 155 13.75 -4.05 -10.51
CA ILE A 155 12.94 -4.14 -9.29
C ILE A 155 13.30 -5.45 -8.58
N THR A 156 13.53 -5.38 -7.28
CA THR A 156 14.04 -6.51 -6.49
C THR A 156 12.92 -7.34 -5.87
N TYR A 157 11.86 -6.69 -5.41
CA TYR A 157 10.77 -7.31 -4.68
C TYR A 157 9.42 -6.92 -5.27
N ASP A 158 8.60 -7.91 -5.60
CA ASP A 158 7.17 -7.72 -5.86
C ASP A 158 6.36 -8.19 -4.66
N LEU A 159 5.30 -7.45 -4.34
CA LEU A 159 4.46 -7.63 -3.16
C LEU A 159 2.99 -7.86 -3.55
N SER A 160 2.75 -8.34 -4.77
CA SER A 160 1.45 -8.27 -5.45
C SER A 160 0.63 -9.55 -5.34
N LEU A 161 1.26 -10.73 -5.21
CA LEU A 161 0.52 -11.98 -5.17
C LEU A 161 -0.13 -12.19 -3.81
N GLY A 162 -1.43 -11.89 -3.75
CA GLY A 162 -2.35 -12.24 -2.67
C GLY A 162 -3.77 -12.43 -3.22
N TYR A 163 -4.70 -12.92 -2.41
CA TYR A 163 -6.12 -12.97 -2.76
C TYR A 163 -6.79 -11.65 -2.37
N PRO A 164 -7.54 -11.00 -3.27
CA PRO A 164 -8.30 -9.81 -2.89
C PRO A 164 -9.48 -10.14 -1.95
N GLU A 165 -10.13 -11.29 -2.15
CA GLU A 165 -11.37 -11.65 -1.46
C GLU A 165 -11.18 -12.40 -0.13
N MET A 166 -9.98 -12.88 0.20
CA MET A 166 -9.72 -13.58 1.46
C MET A 166 -8.27 -13.45 1.94
N PRO A 167 -8.01 -13.42 3.26
CA PRO A 167 -6.64 -13.55 3.76
C PRO A 167 -6.15 -14.99 3.56
N GLY A 168 -4.86 -15.19 3.28
CA GLY A 168 -4.29 -16.52 3.14
C GLY A 168 -3.08 -16.61 2.21
N PHE A 169 -2.69 -17.85 1.90
CA PHE A 169 -1.45 -18.16 1.19
C PHE A 169 -1.70 -18.44 -0.30
N ARG A 170 -1.91 -17.39 -1.12
CA ARG A 170 -2.13 -17.55 -2.58
C ARG A 170 -1.03 -18.34 -3.29
N CYS A 171 0.20 -18.18 -2.85
CA CYS A 171 1.35 -18.90 -3.37
C CYS A 171 1.58 -20.27 -2.71
N GLY A 172 0.71 -20.70 -1.79
CA GLY A 172 0.87 -21.91 -0.98
C GLY A 172 2.00 -21.85 0.06
N ILE A 173 2.69 -20.72 0.16
CA ILE A 173 3.86 -20.51 1.04
C ILE A 173 3.82 -19.13 1.68
N CYS A 174 4.59 -18.98 2.77
CA CYS A 174 4.80 -17.71 3.48
C CYS A 174 6.25 -17.22 3.39
N TYR A 175 7.01 -17.68 2.39
CA TYR A 175 8.41 -17.31 2.21
C TYR A 175 8.58 -16.43 0.97
N PRO A 176 9.53 -15.47 1.01
CA PRO A 176 10.03 -14.87 -0.21
C PRO A 176 10.60 -15.94 -1.16
N PHE A 177 10.33 -15.82 -2.46
CA PHE A 177 10.87 -16.75 -3.45
C PHE A 177 11.25 -16.04 -4.75
N HIS A 178 12.30 -16.53 -5.41
CA HIS A 178 12.66 -16.05 -6.73
C HIS A 178 11.59 -16.43 -7.75
N THR A 179 11.22 -15.46 -8.56
CA THR A 179 10.22 -15.63 -9.61
C THR A 179 10.83 -16.29 -10.85
N PHE A 180 9.96 -16.72 -11.77
CA PHE A 180 10.36 -17.45 -12.96
C PHE A 180 9.62 -16.90 -14.18
N ASP A 181 10.37 -16.58 -15.22
CA ASP A 181 9.83 -16.21 -16.53
C ASP A 181 9.50 -17.50 -17.29
N ILE A 182 8.21 -17.83 -17.32
CA ILE A 182 7.69 -19.06 -17.93
C ILE A 182 7.85 -19.07 -19.46
N ILE A 183 7.92 -17.90 -20.10
CA ILE A 183 8.02 -17.78 -21.55
C ILE A 183 9.45 -18.08 -21.98
N ASN A 184 10.43 -17.45 -21.33
CA ASN A 184 11.86 -17.66 -21.63
C ASN A 184 12.49 -18.79 -20.83
N LYS A 185 11.71 -19.45 -19.97
CA LYS A 185 12.13 -20.56 -19.10
C LYS A 185 13.38 -20.24 -18.28
N LYS A 186 13.41 -19.04 -17.68
CA LYS A 186 14.54 -18.56 -16.89
C LYS A 186 14.12 -18.14 -15.49
N LYS A 187 14.98 -18.41 -14.51
CA LYS A 187 14.87 -17.83 -13.17
C LYS A 187 15.16 -16.33 -13.25
N LEU A 188 14.42 -15.53 -12.50
CA LEU A 188 14.58 -14.08 -12.40
C LEU A 188 15.28 -13.70 -11.09
N ASP A 189 15.89 -12.52 -11.06
CA ASP A 189 16.45 -11.94 -9.84
C ASP A 189 15.36 -11.32 -8.97
N LEU A 190 14.21 -10.97 -9.56
CA LEU A 190 13.01 -10.56 -8.85
C LEU A 190 12.52 -11.63 -7.85
N VAL A 191 12.25 -11.20 -6.63
CA VAL A 191 11.71 -12.00 -5.53
C VAL A 191 10.26 -11.57 -5.23
N GLU A 192 9.34 -12.52 -5.22
CA GLU A 192 7.98 -12.28 -4.71
C GLU A 192 7.96 -12.43 -3.19
N ILE A 193 7.31 -11.51 -2.47
CA ILE A 193 6.96 -11.66 -1.06
C ILE A 193 5.42 -11.69 -0.98
N PRO A 194 4.81 -12.89 -0.92
CA PRO A 194 3.35 -13.06 -1.02
C PRO A 194 2.59 -12.18 -0.05
N LEU A 195 1.56 -11.48 -0.52
CA LEU A 195 0.62 -10.73 0.30
C LEU A 195 -0.35 -11.72 0.97
N ILE A 196 -0.41 -11.68 2.30
CA ILE A 196 -1.20 -12.65 3.09
C ILE A 196 -2.45 -12.01 3.69
N ILE A 197 -2.36 -10.77 4.18
CA ILE A 197 -3.48 -10.05 4.79
C ILE A 197 -3.58 -8.67 4.17
N MET A 198 -4.79 -8.26 3.78
CA MET A 198 -5.08 -6.92 3.29
C MET A 198 -6.30 -6.34 4.02
N ASP A 199 -6.23 -5.10 4.46
CA ASP A 199 -7.33 -4.38 5.11
C ASP A 199 -8.62 -4.33 4.28
N VAL A 200 -8.54 -4.04 2.98
CA VAL A 200 -9.69 -4.02 2.07
C VAL A 200 -10.40 -5.38 2.04
N THR A 201 -9.65 -6.49 2.09
CA THR A 201 -10.23 -7.83 2.23
C THR A 201 -11.06 -7.94 3.50
N LEU A 202 -10.53 -7.48 4.63
CA LEU A 202 -11.20 -7.59 5.93
C LEU A 202 -12.42 -6.66 6.06
N PHE A 203 -12.34 -5.44 5.51
CA PHE A 203 -13.35 -4.41 5.77
C PHE A 203 -14.39 -4.25 4.66
N ASP A 204 -14.03 -4.58 3.42
CA ASP A 204 -14.92 -4.39 2.27
C ASP A 204 -15.45 -5.73 1.74
N TYR A 205 -14.57 -6.73 1.51
CA TYR A 205 -15.00 -8.04 1.01
C TYR A 205 -15.67 -8.91 2.08
N LEU A 206 -15.14 -8.91 3.30
CA LEU A 206 -15.55 -9.80 4.39
C LEU A 206 -16.22 -9.07 5.57
N LYS A 207 -16.83 -7.90 5.30
CA LYS A 207 -17.32 -6.94 6.31
C LYS A 207 -18.11 -7.52 7.49
N ASP A 208 -18.87 -8.58 7.26
CA ASP A 208 -19.77 -9.19 8.27
C ASP A 208 -19.22 -10.53 8.84
N LYS A 209 -18.01 -10.95 8.46
CA LYS A 209 -17.37 -12.17 8.96
C LYS A 209 -16.51 -11.87 10.20
N ASN A 210 -16.63 -12.70 11.24
CA ASN A 210 -15.62 -12.74 12.30
C ASN A 210 -14.44 -13.61 11.82
N PHE A 211 -13.32 -12.97 11.53
CA PHE A 211 -12.09 -13.61 11.03
C PHE A 211 -11.00 -13.73 12.10
N LYS A 212 -11.34 -13.51 13.38
CA LYS A 212 -10.33 -13.55 14.46
C LYS A 212 -9.60 -14.89 14.51
N ASP A 213 -10.34 -15.99 14.42
CA ASP A 213 -9.77 -17.34 14.45
C ASP A 213 -8.98 -17.64 13.17
N ASP A 214 -9.53 -17.30 12.00
CA ASP A 214 -8.83 -17.41 10.71
C ASP A 214 -7.48 -16.66 10.71
N LEU A 215 -7.46 -15.42 11.20
CA LEU A 215 -6.24 -14.61 11.27
C LEU A 215 -5.24 -15.18 12.28
N ASN A 216 -5.71 -15.65 13.44
CA ASN A 216 -4.83 -16.29 14.42
C ASN A 216 -4.20 -17.56 13.84
N GLU A 217 -4.96 -18.37 13.10
CA GLU A 217 -4.43 -19.55 12.40
C GLU A 217 -3.38 -19.16 11.37
N ILE A 218 -3.65 -18.16 10.53
CA ILE A 218 -2.70 -17.64 9.54
C ILE A 218 -1.40 -17.17 10.21
N ILE A 219 -1.50 -16.36 11.27
CA ILE A 219 -0.34 -15.83 12.00
C ILE A 219 0.45 -16.98 12.64
N ASN A 220 -0.23 -17.94 13.27
CA ASN A 220 0.40 -19.11 13.88
C ASN A 220 1.09 -19.99 12.84
N ASN A 221 0.52 -20.15 11.65
CA ASN A 221 1.16 -20.86 10.55
C ASN A 221 2.43 -20.15 10.10
N VAL A 222 2.41 -18.82 9.91
CA VAL A 222 3.63 -18.08 9.56
C VAL A 222 4.71 -18.22 10.63
N LYS A 223 4.35 -18.13 11.92
CA LYS A 223 5.28 -18.35 13.03
C LYS A 223 5.87 -19.76 13.05
N ARG A 224 5.00 -20.77 12.96
CA ARG A 224 5.38 -22.20 12.95
C ARG A 224 6.43 -22.49 11.88
N TYR A 225 6.29 -21.85 10.73
CA TYR A 225 7.18 -22.04 9.59
C TYR A 225 8.30 -21.00 9.49
N ASN A 226 8.42 -20.08 10.45
CA ASN A 226 9.39 -18.98 10.44
C ASN A 226 9.38 -18.18 9.12
N GLY A 227 8.17 -17.91 8.61
CA GLY A 227 7.94 -17.18 7.36
C GLY A 227 7.85 -15.67 7.54
N VAL A 228 7.44 -14.99 6.48
CA VAL A 228 7.20 -13.55 6.43
C VAL A 228 5.71 -13.27 6.34
N LEU A 229 5.17 -12.57 7.34
CA LEU A 229 3.80 -12.08 7.32
C LEU A 229 3.72 -10.74 6.59
N ASN A 230 3.48 -10.77 5.28
CA ASN A 230 3.25 -9.55 4.50
C ASN A 230 1.79 -9.09 4.65
N ILE A 231 1.62 -7.91 5.24
CA ILE A 231 0.34 -7.27 5.49
C ILE A 231 0.28 -5.99 4.66
N LEU A 232 -0.84 -5.76 3.97
CA LEU A 232 -1.19 -4.50 3.33
C LEU A 232 -2.22 -3.76 4.19
N TRP A 233 -1.86 -2.52 4.54
CA TRP A 233 -2.76 -1.59 5.22
C TRP A 233 -2.65 -0.21 4.57
N HIS A 234 -3.68 0.19 3.84
CA HIS A 234 -3.77 1.46 3.14
C HIS A 234 -3.77 2.64 4.11
N ASN A 235 -3.25 3.77 3.66
CA ASN A 235 -3.07 4.94 4.50
C ASN A 235 -4.40 5.57 4.94
N ASP A 236 -5.46 5.45 4.16
CA ASP A 236 -6.79 5.94 4.51
C ASP A 236 -7.43 5.18 5.67
N ASN A 237 -7.08 3.91 5.89
CA ASN A 237 -7.47 3.16 7.09
C ASN A 237 -6.83 3.67 8.39
N TYR A 238 -5.87 4.60 8.31
CA TYR A 238 -5.33 5.32 9.48
C TYR A 238 -6.07 6.63 9.79
N ASP A 239 -7.07 7.03 8.99
CA ASP A 239 -7.96 8.14 9.33
C ASP A 239 -8.69 7.83 10.64
N GLU A 240 -8.76 8.81 11.54
CA GLU A 240 -9.12 8.60 12.95
C GLU A 240 -10.42 7.80 13.18
N PRO A 241 -11.54 8.08 12.46
CA PRO A 241 -12.78 7.34 12.66
C PRO A 241 -12.67 5.86 12.26
N VAL A 242 -12.01 5.59 11.13
CA VAL A 242 -11.83 4.24 10.58
C VAL A 242 -10.84 3.48 11.45
N PHE A 243 -9.69 4.10 11.74
CA PHE A 243 -8.65 3.51 12.56
C PHE A 243 -9.16 3.17 13.95
N LYS A 244 -9.92 4.06 14.61
CA LYS A 244 -10.47 3.82 15.94
C LYS A 244 -11.40 2.59 15.97
N LYS A 245 -12.20 2.39 14.92
CA LYS A 245 -13.09 1.21 14.81
C LYS A 245 -12.31 -0.09 14.69
N ASN A 246 -11.21 -0.06 13.94
CA ASN A 246 -10.45 -1.27 13.57
C ASN A 246 -9.13 -1.43 14.35
N LYS A 247 -8.91 -0.58 15.35
CA LYS A 247 -7.64 -0.41 16.06
C LYS A 247 -7.17 -1.71 16.72
N ASP A 248 -8.07 -2.34 17.46
CA ASP A 248 -7.74 -3.52 18.26
C ASP A 248 -7.37 -4.70 17.37
N LEU A 249 -8.08 -4.84 16.25
CA LEU A 249 -7.75 -5.82 15.24
C LEU A 249 -6.38 -5.55 14.62
N PHE A 250 -6.12 -4.33 14.17
CA PHE A 250 -4.84 -3.95 13.58
C PHE A 250 -3.68 -4.27 14.54
N TYR A 251 -3.81 -3.90 15.82
CA TYR A 251 -2.78 -4.21 16.82
C TYR A 251 -2.69 -5.70 17.15
N ASN A 252 -3.78 -6.45 17.11
CA ASN A 252 -3.72 -7.90 17.24
C ASN A 252 -2.91 -8.53 16.11
N ILE A 253 -3.05 -8.05 14.87
CA ILE A 253 -2.31 -8.59 13.73
C ILE A 253 -0.81 -8.27 13.85
N ILE A 254 -0.44 -7.02 14.17
CA ILE A 254 0.96 -6.61 14.07
C ILE A 254 1.82 -6.89 15.31
N ASN A 255 1.21 -7.15 16.46
CA ASN A 255 1.94 -7.45 17.71
C ASN A 255 2.19 -8.95 17.92
N ASN A 256 1.55 -9.80 17.12
CA ASN A 256 1.74 -11.24 17.18
C ASN A 256 2.80 -11.65 16.17
#